data_AF-A0A933VK60-F1
#
_entry.id   AF-A0A933VK60-F1
#
_cell.length_a   1.000
_cell.length_b   1.000
_cell.length_c   1.000
_cell.angle_alpha   90.00
_cell.angle_beta   90.00
_cell.angle_gamma   90.00
#
_symmetry.space_group_name_H-M   'P 1'
#
loop_
_entity.id
_entity.type
_entity.pdbx_description
1 polymer ?
#
loop_
_entity_poly.entity_id
_entity_poly.type
_entity_poly.pdbx_seq_one_letter_code
_entity_poly.pdbx_strand_id
1 'polypeptide(L)'
;MHARLEPPTERDVATERLLRSLPAPERALRLDLALRSAGHHLTGTGAHVEAITMTDTGTVTLLLHRPEHAAPTSPWRLDPVHPGRWLLLDSIGTTDLVDSARLAGQPCPALVHLGTLVDEPEPTALFVDLEAFGLLSVEADDRSTREVIGAIAASLAASPIGETLRLVTHELPMETHLGNLNAESADSIDAAIDCAASALGSTPTAIGGRRTFELRARGLGGETWEPVIVVSGSATHDPDVVRDLAAVSSGGGRGLAAVLAGPIQHAGLRLVGGAHRWRVEPLGLSVVPVGLPDAQVRAVHDLLDGADRPLASIDVPATTTASTTRTAPTPFVEQPWQLIVHVLGQVSVTDALGTPVPFDRSKALELTAWLALHRERPTRVAARTALWEVSVRDASFANVVSDARRAMARAVAPPAGEEWIERTLTEQLPLHTGVVCDADLLRARLDAARALPALDAIEVLRPGVEWITDMPFAGTNYLWPDAEGITSSLTLLATAAAAELAHHCLAVDDIEGVFWATGRGLQVLSGHEELIGLRMRAYARRGDLAGVRGEWEVYERSIHADPWSNGEPSPKLMAIRRELLSH
;
A
#
# COMPACT_ATOMS: atom_id res chain seq x y z
N MET A 1 22.95 -15.39 -9.44
CA MET A 1 21.71 -16.20 -9.36
C MET A 1 20.74 -15.62 -10.37
N HIS A 2 20.56 -16.22 -11.55
CA HIS A 2 19.61 -15.70 -12.54
C HIS A 2 18.20 -16.10 -12.12
N ALA A 3 17.55 -15.20 -11.40
CA ALA A 3 16.13 -15.22 -11.14
C ALA A 3 15.38 -14.95 -12.45
N ARG A 4 14.48 -15.84 -12.86
CA ARG A 4 13.55 -15.60 -13.96
C ARG A 4 12.15 -15.53 -13.38
N LEU A 5 11.40 -14.49 -13.75
CA LEU A 5 9.96 -14.46 -13.53
C LEU A 5 9.36 -15.59 -14.38
N GLU A 6 8.64 -16.50 -13.76
CA GLU A 6 7.70 -17.32 -14.52
C GLU A 6 6.65 -16.37 -15.12
N PRO A 7 6.39 -16.43 -16.44
CA PRO A 7 5.39 -15.57 -17.04
C PRO A 7 4.02 -15.89 -16.41
N PRO A 8 3.22 -14.86 -16.06
CA PRO A 8 1.91 -15.08 -15.46
C PRO A 8 1.02 -15.87 -16.42
N THR A 9 0.17 -16.73 -15.88
CA THR A 9 -0.78 -17.51 -16.69
C THR A 9 -1.82 -16.59 -17.31
N GLU A 10 -2.50 -17.03 -18.38
CA GLU A 10 -3.61 -16.26 -18.97
C GLU A 10 -4.72 -15.96 -17.94
N ARG A 11 -4.91 -16.86 -16.97
CA ARG A 11 -5.85 -16.69 -15.86
C ARG A 11 -5.39 -15.57 -14.92
N ASP A 12 -4.11 -15.53 -14.56
CA ASP A 12 -3.55 -14.48 -13.70
C ASP A 12 -3.70 -13.11 -14.35
N VAL A 13 -3.40 -13.00 -15.65
CA VAL A 13 -3.57 -11.77 -16.43
C VAL A 13 -5.04 -11.34 -16.48
N ALA A 14 -5.98 -12.28 -16.65
CA ALA A 14 -7.41 -11.97 -16.68
C ALA A 14 -7.92 -11.50 -15.31
N THR A 15 -7.52 -12.17 -14.23
CA THR A 15 -7.87 -11.79 -12.85
C THR A 15 -7.30 -10.43 -12.48
N GLU A 16 -6.02 -10.18 -12.78
CA GLU A 16 -5.35 -8.89 -12.52
C GLU A 16 -6.04 -7.73 -13.24
N ARG A 17 -6.35 -7.90 -14.54
CA ARG A 17 -7.05 -6.88 -15.33
C ARG A 17 -8.44 -6.59 -14.79
N LEU A 18 -9.16 -7.63 -14.34
CA LEU A 18 -10.46 -7.46 -13.71
C LEU A 18 -10.32 -6.64 -12.43
N LEU A 19 -9.40 -6.99 -11.53
CA LEU A 19 -9.18 -6.28 -10.28
C LEU A 19 -8.80 -4.80 -10.53
N ARG A 20 -7.90 -4.53 -11.48
CA ARG A 20 -7.48 -3.17 -11.86
C ARG A 20 -8.61 -2.33 -12.45
N SER A 21 -9.61 -2.96 -13.07
CA SER A 21 -10.77 -2.25 -13.64
C SER A 21 -11.77 -1.76 -12.59
N LEU A 22 -11.66 -2.23 -11.34
CA LEU A 22 -12.54 -1.83 -10.25
C LEU A 22 -12.05 -0.52 -9.62
N PRO A 23 -12.92 0.51 -9.45
CA PRO A 23 -12.56 1.73 -8.74
C PRO A 23 -12.63 1.48 -7.22
N ALA A 24 -11.74 0.61 -6.72
CA ALA A 24 -11.71 0.16 -5.34
C ALA A 24 -10.90 1.07 -4.40
N PRO A 25 -9.71 1.58 -4.76
CA PRO A 25 -8.85 2.32 -3.84
C PRO A 25 -9.46 3.65 -3.37
N GLU A 26 -10.04 4.44 -4.28
CA GLU A 26 -10.62 5.74 -3.95
C GLU A 26 -11.85 5.59 -3.05
N ARG A 27 -12.66 4.57 -3.29
CA ARG A 27 -13.84 4.25 -2.49
C ARG A 27 -13.47 3.75 -1.09
N ALA A 28 -12.45 2.90 -0.97
CA ALA A 28 -11.95 2.44 0.31
C ALA A 28 -11.35 3.58 1.15
N LEU A 29 -10.54 4.45 0.52
CA LEU A 29 -9.98 5.64 1.18
C LEU A 29 -11.08 6.59 1.68
N ARG A 30 -12.09 6.84 0.85
CA ARG A 30 -13.22 7.69 1.25
C ARG A 30 -13.99 7.10 2.42
N LEU A 31 -14.23 5.79 2.42
CA LEU A 31 -14.93 5.08 3.49
C LEU A 31 -14.16 5.14 4.81
N ASP A 32 -12.83 4.93 4.76
CA ASP A 32 -11.93 5.10 5.90
C ASP A 32 -11.99 6.53 6.48
N LEU A 33 -11.79 7.54 5.65
CA LEU A 33 -11.83 8.94 6.08
C LEU A 33 -13.19 9.33 6.65
N ALA A 34 -14.29 8.87 6.04
CA ALA A 34 -15.63 9.09 6.53
C ALA A 34 -15.84 8.42 7.91
N LEU A 35 -15.42 7.17 8.07
CA LEU A 35 -15.50 6.45 9.33
C LEU A 35 -14.74 7.14 10.46
N ARG A 36 -13.48 7.54 10.23
CA ARG A 36 -12.68 8.22 11.25
C ARG A 36 -13.22 9.61 11.57
N SER A 37 -13.66 10.36 10.56
CA SER A 37 -14.36 11.63 10.75
C SER A 37 -15.61 11.46 11.62
N ALA A 38 -16.44 10.46 11.33
CA ALA A 38 -17.62 10.16 12.14
C ALA A 38 -17.26 9.70 13.56
N GLY A 39 -16.23 8.86 13.71
CA GLY A 39 -15.72 8.37 14.99
C GLY A 39 -15.31 9.51 15.93
N HIS A 40 -14.63 10.53 15.39
CA HIS A 40 -14.32 11.75 16.12
C HIS A 40 -15.59 12.42 16.68
N HIS A 41 -16.61 12.60 15.85
CA HIS A 41 -17.86 13.26 16.23
C HIS A 41 -18.78 12.42 17.14
N LEU A 42 -18.67 11.08 17.08
CA LEU A 42 -19.49 10.17 17.89
C LEU A 42 -18.86 9.86 19.25
N THR A 43 -17.58 10.19 19.45
CA THR A 43 -16.88 9.95 20.72
C THR A 43 -17.59 10.62 21.90
N GLY A 44 -17.85 9.85 22.97
CA GLY A 44 -18.51 10.34 24.18
C GLY A 44 -20.04 10.50 24.08
N THR A 45 -20.64 10.27 22.91
CA THR A 45 -22.10 10.33 22.72
C THR A 45 -22.80 9.03 23.13
N GLY A 46 -22.10 7.90 23.08
CA GLY A 46 -22.67 6.55 23.25
C GLY A 46 -23.33 5.98 22.00
N ALA A 47 -23.48 6.77 20.93
CA ALA A 47 -23.83 6.28 19.60
C ALA A 47 -22.59 5.73 18.88
N HIS A 48 -22.80 4.79 17.95
CA HIS A 48 -21.74 4.22 17.12
C HIS A 48 -22.30 3.80 15.77
N VAL A 49 -21.42 3.59 14.79
CA VAL A 49 -21.81 3.17 13.44
C VAL A 49 -22.17 1.68 13.46
N GLU A 50 -23.33 1.33 12.92
CA GLU A 50 -23.76 -0.07 12.71
C GLU A 50 -23.61 -0.45 11.22
N ALA A 51 -24.02 0.45 10.33
CA ALA A 51 -23.94 0.23 8.89
C ALA A 51 -23.66 1.53 8.13
N ILE A 52 -23.17 1.38 6.92
CA ILE A 52 -22.83 2.48 6.02
C ILE A 52 -23.37 2.15 4.64
N THR A 53 -23.98 3.12 3.99
CA THR A 53 -24.31 3.03 2.58
C THR A 53 -23.44 3.98 1.78
N MET A 54 -22.98 3.56 0.62
CA MET A 54 -22.21 4.41 -0.28
C MET A 54 -22.70 4.26 -1.71
N THR A 55 -23.05 5.39 -2.32
CA THR A 55 -23.45 5.45 -3.73
C THR A 55 -22.21 5.42 -4.62
N ASP A 56 -22.38 5.09 -5.91
CA ASP A 56 -21.25 5.12 -6.86
C ASP A 56 -20.65 6.53 -7.05
N THR A 57 -21.40 7.60 -6.76
CA THR A 57 -20.88 8.97 -6.78
C THR A 57 -20.05 9.32 -5.53
N GLY A 58 -20.14 8.49 -4.48
CA GLY A 58 -19.43 8.68 -3.22
C GLY A 58 -20.26 9.36 -2.13
N THR A 59 -21.58 9.48 -2.26
CA THR A 59 -22.40 9.93 -1.13
C THR A 59 -22.43 8.83 -0.07
N VAL A 60 -22.11 9.18 1.18
CA VAL A 60 -22.00 8.25 2.31
C VAL A 60 -23.12 8.53 3.32
N THR A 61 -23.84 7.49 3.72
CA THR A 61 -24.87 7.59 4.78
C THR A 61 -24.56 6.60 5.89
N LEU A 62 -24.50 7.09 7.13
CA LEU A 62 -24.30 6.26 8.33
C LEU A 62 -25.64 5.92 8.98
N LEU A 63 -25.79 4.64 9.32
CA LEU A 63 -26.82 4.13 10.19
C LEU A 63 -26.17 3.90 11.56
N LEU A 64 -26.70 4.59 12.57
CA LEU A 64 -26.12 4.62 13.90
C LEU A 64 -26.97 3.81 14.87
N HIS A 65 -26.30 3.14 15.81
CA HIS A 65 -26.95 2.66 17.01
C HIS A 65 -27.35 3.85 17.88
N ARG A 66 -28.61 3.89 18.33
CA ARG A 66 -29.17 4.95 19.18
C ARG A 66 -28.87 6.36 18.63
N PRO A 67 -29.33 6.67 17.41
CA PRO A 67 -29.02 7.94 16.75
C PRO A 67 -29.50 9.17 17.53
N GLU A 68 -30.45 9.02 18.46
CA GLU A 68 -30.94 10.08 19.34
C GLU A 68 -29.87 10.66 20.30
N HIS A 69 -28.78 9.93 20.54
CA HIS A 69 -27.71 10.39 21.43
C HIS A 69 -26.64 11.23 20.71
N ALA A 70 -26.71 11.39 19.38
CA ALA A 70 -25.71 12.13 18.63
C ALA A 70 -26.35 13.05 17.59
N ALA A 71 -25.86 14.30 17.51
CA ALA A 71 -26.25 15.24 16.47
C ALA A 71 -25.10 15.40 15.46
N PRO A 72 -25.38 15.38 14.14
CA PRO A 72 -24.33 15.55 13.16
C PRO A 72 -23.76 16.96 13.24
N THR A 73 -22.46 17.06 13.06
CA THR A 73 -21.74 18.33 12.92
C THR A 73 -21.03 18.34 11.57
N SER A 74 -20.79 19.55 11.02
CA SER A 74 -20.15 19.70 9.72
C SER A 74 -18.86 18.86 9.65
N PRO A 75 -18.66 18.09 8.56
CA PRO A 75 -19.41 18.10 7.30
C PRO A 75 -20.67 17.23 7.26
N TRP A 76 -20.95 16.47 8.32
CA TRP A 76 -22.13 15.60 8.41
C TRP A 76 -23.43 16.39 8.55
N ARG A 77 -24.50 15.86 7.96
CA ARG A 77 -25.85 16.40 8.04
C ARG A 77 -26.84 15.31 8.41
N LEU A 78 -28.02 15.67 8.90
CA LEU A 78 -29.11 14.70 9.01
C LEU A 78 -29.62 14.35 7.60
N ASP A 79 -29.86 13.06 7.36
CA ASP A 79 -30.59 12.62 6.19
C ASP A 79 -32.02 13.20 6.23
N PRO A 80 -32.45 13.92 5.19
CA PRO A 80 -33.76 14.58 5.16
C PRO A 80 -34.92 13.58 5.01
N VAL A 81 -34.66 12.38 4.51
CA VAL A 81 -35.66 11.33 4.26
C VAL A 81 -35.76 10.38 5.45
N HIS A 82 -34.62 10.04 6.06
CA HIS A 82 -34.54 9.05 7.14
C HIS A 82 -33.98 9.67 8.43
N PRO A 83 -34.84 10.11 9.36
CA PRO A 83 -34.41 10.69 10.63
C PRO A 83 -33.45 9.76 11.39
N GLY A 84 -32.35 10.32 11.90
CA GLY A 84 -31.34 9.58 12.65
C GLY A 84 -30.21 8.98 11.80
N ARG A 85 -30.24 9.11 10.47
CA ARG A 85 -29.09 8.81 9.62
C ARG A 85 -28.24 10.04 9.38
N TRP A 86 -26.92 9.85 9.31
CA TRP A 86 -25.98 10.93 9.01
C TRP A 86 -25.53 10.85 7.57
N LEU A 87 -25.62 11.94 6.85
CA LEU A 87 -25.32 12.06 5.43
C LEU A 87 -24.05 12.90 5.22
N LEU A 88 -23.16 12.38 4.37
CA LEU A 88 -21.99 13.07 3.85
C LEU A 88 -22.08 13.07 2.32
N LEU A 89 -22.22 14.27 1.75
CA LEU A 89 -22.40 14.46 0.32
C LEU A 89 -21.11 14.17 -0.46
N ASP A 90 -21.25 13.68 -1.69
CA ASP A 90 -20.13 13.49 -2.65
C ASP A 90 -19.33 14.77 -2.91
N SER A 91 -19.98 15.94 -2.87
CA SER A 91 -19.34 17.25 -3.02
C SER A 91 -18.31 17.60 -1.94
N ILE A 92 -18.30 16.89 -0.80
CA ILE A 92 -17.27 17.02 0.22
C ILE A 92 -16.11 16.11 -0.16
N GLY A 93 -14.96 16.70 -0.50
CA GLY A 93 -13.79 15.98 -0.96
C GLY A 93 -13.10 15.19 0.16
N THR A 94 -12.22 14.26 -0.19
CA THR A 94 -11.41 13.51 0.78
C THR A 94 -10.53 14.45 1.61
N THR A 95 -9.95 15.49 0.99
CA THR A 95 -9.15 16.52 1.67
C THR A 95 -9.92 17.23 2.78
N ASP A 96 -11.21 17.50 2.58
CA ASP A 96 -12.06 18.17 3.57
C ASP A 96 -12.35 17.27 4.79
N LEU A 97 -12.18 15.95 4.66
CA LEU A 97 -12.36 14.99 5.76
C LEU A 97 -11.09 14.78 6.58
N VAL A 98 -9.90 15.02 6.00
CA VAL A 98 -8.60 14.69 6.62
C VAL A 98 -8.45 15.31 8.01
N ASP A 99 -8.83 16.58 8.16
CA ASP A 99 -8.66 17.32 9.42
C ASP A 99 -9.48 16.73 10.59
N SER A 100 -10.68 16.22 10.31
CA SER A 100 -11.52 15.53 11.31
C SER A 100 -11.09 14.07 11.48
N ALA A 101 -10.80 13.39 10.37
CA ALA A 101 -10.40 11.99 10.35
C ALA A 101 -9.09 11.72 11.11
N ARG A 102 -8.14 12.66 11.14
CA ARG A 102 -6.90 12.52 11.93
C ARG A 102 -7.11 12.61 13.45
N LEU A 103 -8.26 13.08 13.90
CA LEU A 103 -8.60 13.21 15.32
C LEU A 103 -9.17 11.93 15.92
N ALA A 104 -9.28 10.87 15.11
CA ALA A 104 -9.71 9.56 15.54
C ALA A 104 -8.82 8.46 14.94
N GLY A 105 -8.65 7.37 15.69
CA GLY A 105 -8.16 6.10 15.14
C GLY A 105 -9.21 5.45 14.25
N GLN A 106 -9.03 4.18 13.85
CA GLN A 106 -9.98 3.45 13.02
C GLN A 106 -11.15 2.85 13.83
N PRO A 107 -12.40 3.37 13.73
CA PRO A 107 -13.49 2.93 14.59
C PRO A 107 -14.28 1.71 14.08
N CYS A 108 -14.13 1.24 12.84
CA CYS A 108 -14.84 0.05 12.32
C CYS A 108 -13.93 -0.86 11.47
N PRO A 109 -13.03 -1.66 12.08
CA PRO A 109 -12.06 -2.51 11.39
C PRO A 109 -12.73 -3.75 10.79
N ALA A 110 -13.84 -4.19 11.38
CA ALA A 110 -14.65 -5.33 10.95
C ALA A 110 -15.75 -4.93 9.96
N LEU A 111 -15.55 -3.83 9.22
CA LEU A 111 -16.50 -3.36 8.22
C LEU A 111 -16.43 -4.26 6.97
N VAL A 112 -17.56 -4.80 6.54
CA VAL A 112 -17.64 -5.68 5.37
C VAL A 112 -18.71 -5.23 4.39
N HIS A 113 -18.44 -5.39 3.09
CA HIS A 113 -19.41 -5.15 2.03
C HIS A 113 -20.41 -6.31 1.97
N LEU A 114 -21.65 -6.06 2.37
CA LEU A 114 -22.69 -7.10 2.44
C LEU A 114 -23.43 -7.27 1.11
N GLY A 115 -23.60 -6.20 0.34
CA GLY A 115 -24.38 -6.23 -0.90
C GLY A 115 -24.74 -4.85 -1.43
N THR A 116 -25.46 -4.82 -2.54
CA THR A 116 -26.04 -3.59 -3.13
C THR A 116 -27.51 -3.48 -2.75
N LEU A 117 -27.96 -2.31 -2.29
CA LEU A 117 -29.36 -2.05 -1.95
C LEU A 117 -30.28 -2.16 -3.18
N VAL A 118 -31.48 -2.71 -2.98
CA VAL A 118 -32.46 -2.99 -4.05
C VAL A 118 -33.45 -1.83 -4.26
N ASP A 119 -33.78 -1.11 -3.18
CA ASP A 119 -34.86 -0.12 -3.19
C ASP A 119 -34.35 1.33 -3.40
N GLU A 120 -33.10 1.49 -3.86
CA GLU A 120 -32.46 2.78 -4.11
C GLU A 120 -32.47 3.16 -5.60
N PRO A 121 -32.59 4.46 -5.95
CA PRO A 121 -32.66 4.92 -7.34
C PRO A 121 -31.33 4.74 -8.10
N GLU A 122 -30.22 4.69 -7.38
CA GLU A 122 -28.88 4.46 -7.91
C GLU A 122 -28.20 3.30 -7.17
N PRO A 123 -27.25 2.60 -7.82
CA PRO A 123 -26.51 1.52 -7.17
C PRO A 123 -25.83 2.03 -5.89
N THR A 124 -26.22 1.43 -4.76
CA THR A 124 -25.76 1.84 -3.44
C THR A 124 -25.26 0.62 -2.68
N ALA A 125 -23.96 0.59 -2.40
CA ALA A 125 -23.32 -0.47 -1.63
C ALA A 125 -23.68 -0.35 -0.14
N LEU A 126 -23.96 -1.46 0.52
CA LEU A 126 -24.20 -1.58 1.96
C LEU A 126 -23.01 -2.25 2.63
N PHE A 127 -22.41 -1.55 3.56
CA PHE A 127 -21.38 -2.04 4.45
C PHE A 127 -21.92 -2.17 5.88
N VAL A 128 -21.49 -3.19 6.61
CA VAL A 128 -21.89 -3.41 8.00
C VAL A 128 -20.66 -3.62 8.87
N ASP A 129 -20.67 -3.05 10.07
CA ASP A 129 -19.65 -3.35 11.08
C ASP A 129 -20.07 -4.62 11.82
N LEU A 130 -19.40 -5.74 11.54
CA LEU A 130 -19.74 -7.03 12.14
C LEU A 130 -19.62 -6.98 13.66
N GLU A 131 -18.65 -6.22 14.17
CA GLU A 131 -18.42 -6.10 15.60
C GLU A 131 -19.59 -5.40 16.29
N ALA A 132 -20.16 -4.36 15.68
CA ALA A 132 -21.31 -3.64 16.23
C ALA A 132 -22.52 -4.56 16.49
N PHE A 133 -22.71 -5.58 15.66
CA PHE A 133 -23.78 -6.57 15.81
C PHE A 133 -23.39 -7.82 16.62
N GLY A 134 -22.10 -8.16 16.68
CA GLY A 134 -21.56 -9.29 17.42
C GLY A 134 -21.81 -10.66 16.79
N LEU A 135 -23.00 -10.95 16.27
CA LEU A 135 -23.29 -12.21 15.58
C LEU A 135 -24.13 -11.96 14.32
N LEU A 136 -23.60 -12.36 13.17
CA LEU A 136 -24.29 -12.40 11.88
C LEU A 136 -24.67 -13.84 11.53
N SER A 137 -25.96 -14.09 11.32
CA SER A 137 -26.43 -15.33 10.67
C SER A 137 -26.69 -15.10 9.18
N VAL A 138 -26.23 -16.03 8.34
CA VAL A 138 -26.52 -16.05 6.90
C VAL A 138 -27.47 -17.21 6.61
N GLU A 139 -28.71 -16.86 6.25
CA GLU A 139 -29.84 -17.78 6.18
C GLU A 139 -30.36 -17.91 4.75
N ALA A 140 -29.72 -18.75 3.93
CA ALA A 140 -30.14 -19.00 2.55
C ALA A 140 -29.94 -20.46 2.15
N ASP A 141 -30.07 -20.78 0.86
CA ASP A 141 -29.66 -22.08 0.35
C ASP A 141 -28.14 -22.29 0.53
N ASP A 142 -27.71 -23.55 0.61
CA ASP A 142 -26.32 -23.92 0.92
C ASP A 142 -25.29 -23.28 -0.02
N ARG A 143 -25.65 -23.11 -1.30
CA ARG A 143 -24.73 -22.52 -2.28
C ARG A 143 -24.56 -21.04 -2.02
N SER A 144 -25.66 -20.30 -1.97
CA SER A 144 -25.61 -18.85 -1.75
C SER A 144 -24.99 -18.51 -0.40
N THR A 145 -25.31 -19.29 0.63
CA THR A 145 -24.74 -19.12 1.98
C THR A 145 -23.22 -19.24 1.97
N ARG A 146 -22.68 -20.28 1.32
CA ARG A 146 -21.22 -20.47 1.21
C ARG A 146 -20.54 -19.35 0.43
N GLU A 147 -21.11 -18.94 -0.71
CA GLU A 147 -20.56 -17.86 -1.54
C GLU A 147 -20.53 -16.53 -0.77
N VAL A 148 -21.54 -16.23 0.03
CA VAL A 148 -21.60 -15.00 0.85
C VAL A 148 -20.65 -15.07 2.05
N ILE A 149 -20.60 -16.19 2.78
CA ILE A 149 -19.67 -16.34 3.91
C ILE A 149 -18.22 -16.28 3.43
N GLY A 150 -17.90 -16.94 2.31
CA GLY A 150 -16.59 -16.85 1.68
C GLY A 150 -16.24 -15.43 1.24
N ALA A 151 -17.22 -14.68 0.70
CA ALA A 151 -17.03 -13.26 0.37
C ALA A 151 -16.74 -12.40 1.60
N ILE A 152 -17.44 -12.64 2.71
CA ILE A 152 -17.21 -11.92 3.98
C ILE A 152 -15.81 -12.20 4.51
N ALA A 153 -15.39 -13.47 4.57
CA ALA A 153 -14.04 -13.85 5.02
C ALA A 153 -12.95 -13.22 4.14
N ALA A 154 -13.07 -13.35 2.82
CA ALA A 154 -12.11 -12.76 1.87
C ALA A 154 -12.08 -11.23 1.94
N SER A 155 -13.23 -10.58 2.15
CA SER A 155 -13.31 -9.13 2.31
C SER A 155 -12.62 -8.66 3.59
N LEU A 156 -12.80 -9.37 4.71
CA LEU A 156 -12.10 -9.07 5.96
C LEU A 156 -10.59 -9.25 5.80
N ALA A 157 -10.16 -10.33 5.16
CA ALA A 157 -8.76 -10.63 4.93
C ALA A 157 -8.06 -9.59 4.04
N ALA A 158 -8.76 -9.04 3.04
CA ALA A 158 -8.21 -8.05 2.11
C ALA A 158 -8.50 -6.58 2.50
N SER A 159 -9.14 -6.32 3.64
CA SER A 159 -9.63 -4.97 3.98
C SER A 159 -8.49 -4.03 4.40
N PRO A 160 -8.30 -2.88 3.72
CA PRO A 160 -7.33 -1.86 4.15
C PRO A 160 -7.77 -1.10 5.41
N ILE A 161 -9.05 -1.19 5.77
CA ILE A 161 -9.62 -0.58 6.99
C ILE A 161 -9.36 -1.49 8.21
N GLY A 162 -9.10 -2.77 7.96
CA GLY A 162 -9.08 -3.83 8.94
C GLY A 162 -7.70 -4.44 9.20
N GLU A 163 -6.61 -3.73 8.90
CA GLU A 163 -5.24 -4.27 8.96
C GLU A 163 -4.88 -4.91 10.32
N THR A 164 -5.47 -4.42 11.42
CA THR A 164 -5.22 -4.93 12.77
C THR A 164 -6.25 -5.95 13.25
N LEU A 165 -7.26 -6.31 12.45
CA LEU A 165 -8.26 -7.32 12.84
C LEU A 165 -7.65 -8.72 12.82
N ARG A 166 -8.08 -9.56 13.76
CA ARG A 166 -7.74 -10.99 13.79
C ARG A 166 -8.90 -11.80 13.22
N LEU A 167 -8.63 -12.59 12.18
CA LEU A 167 -9.64 -13.41 11.50
C LEU A 167 -9.42 -14.89 11.85
N VAL A 168 -10.45 -15.56 12.35
CA VAL A 168 -10.41 -17.00 12.62
C VAL A 168 -11.47 -17.67 11.77
N THR A 169 -11.05 -18.49 10.80
CA THR A 169 -11.98 -19.20 9.91
C THR A 169 -12.14 -20.67 10.30
N HIS A 170 -13.35 -21.20 10.17
CA HIS A 170 -13.65 -22.62 10.37
C HIS A 170 -14.46 -23.17 9.18
N GLU A 171 -14.04 -24.31 8.62
CA GLU A 171 -14.64 -24.91 7.41
C GLU A 171 -14.70 -23.97 6.20
N LEU A 172 -13.64 -23.19 6.00
CA LEU A 172 -13.43 -22.37 4.81
C LEU A 172 -12.10 -22.74 4.14
N PRO A 173 -11.98 -22.61 2.81
CA PRO A 173 -10.70 -22.77 2.14
C PRO A 173 -9.69 -21.75 2.66
N MET A 174 -8.45 -22.18 2.96
CA MET A 174 -7.39 -21.27 3.41
C MET A 174 -7.11 -20.15 2.42
N GLU A 175 -7.43 -20.36 1.14
CA GLU A 175 -7.29 -19.37 0.08
C GLU A 175 -8.15 -18.12 0.32
N THR A 176 -9.18 -18.21 1.18
CA THR A 176 -9.97 -17.05 1.63
C THR A 176 -9.16 -16.07 2.49
N HIS A 177 -8.00 -16.49 3.03
CA HIS A 177 -7.13 -15.62 3.83
C HIS A 177 -6.30 -14.66 2.97
N LEU A 178 -6.14 -14.94 1.67
CA LEU A 178 -5.45 -14.05 0.73
C LEU A 178 -4.08 -13.56 1.23
N GLY A 179 -3.33 -14.44 1.93
CA GLY A 179 -2.00 -14.13 2.48
C GLY A 179 -1.98 -13.27 3.76
N ASN A 180 -3.14 -12.93 4.34
CA ASN A 180 -3.21 -12.11 5.54
C ASN A 180 -2.65 -12.87 6.77
N LEU A 181 -1.59 -12.34 7.37
CA LEU A 181 -0.90 -12.93 8.53
C LEU A 181 -1.71 -12.89 9.83
N ASN A 182 -2.76 -12.07 9.88
CA ASN A 182 -3.70 -11.99 11.00
C ASN A 182 -4.91 -12.93 10.83
N ALA A 183 -4.93 -13.76 9.77
CA ALA A 183 -5.92 -14.80 9.55
C ALA A 183 -5.38 -16.18 9.93
N GLU A 184 -6.21 -16.99 10.59
CA GLU A 184 -5.89 -18.38 10.93
C GLU A 184 -7.08 -19.31 10.72
N SER A 185 -6.80 -20.59 10.47
CA SER A 185 -7.82 -21.64 10.33
C SER A 185 -7.91 -22.45 11.62
N ALA A 186 -9.14 -22.70 12.07
CA ALA A 186 -9.43 -23.56 13.21
C ALA A 186 -10.02 -24.89 12.74
N ASP A 187 -9.64 -25.98 13.41
CA ASP A 187 -10.10 -27.35 13.10
C ASP A 187 -11.56 -27.61 13.51
N SER A 188 -12.09 -26.79 14.42
CA SER A 188 -13.47 -26.86 14.90
C SER A 188 -13.97 -25.47 15.30
N ILE A 189 -15.28 -25.31 15.43
CA ILE A 189 -15.87 -24.07 15.93
C ILE A 189 -15.46 -23.79 17.39
N ASP A 190 -15.29 -24.83 18.22
CA ASP A 190 -14.79 -24.70 19.59
C ASP A 190 -13.37 -24.15 19.61
N ALA A 191 -12.48 -24.73 18.79
CA ALA A 191 -11.12 -24.23 18.64
C ALA A 191 -11.08 -22.78 18.14
N ALA A 192 -12.02 -22.40 17.25
CA ALA A 192 -12.11 -21.02 16.78
C ALA A 192 -12.50 -20.04 17.91
N ILE A 193 -13.41 -20.46 18.79
CA ILE A 193 -13.83 -19.68 19.96
C ILE A 193 -12.70 -19.59 20.99
N ASP A 194 -11.97 -20.69 21.23
CA ASP A 194 -10.81 -20.70 22.12
C ASP A 194 -9.70 -19.77 21.61
N CYS A 195 -9.41 -19.79 20.31
CA CYS A 195 -8.51 -18.83 19.67
C CYS A 195 -8.99 -17.39 19.86
N ALA A 196 -10.29 -17.13 19.64
CA ALA A 196 -10.86 -15.81 19.84
C ALA A 196 -10.78 -15.34 21.29
N ALA A 197 -11.07 -16.21 22.26
CA ALA A 197 -10.94 -15.90 23.68
C ALA A 197 -9.48 -15.61 24.07
N SER A 198 -8.53 -16.41 23.56
CA SER A 198 -7.11 -16.19 23.79
C SER A 198 -6.61 -14.88 23.18
N ALA A 199 -7.05 -14.54 21.96
CA ALA A 199 -6.66 -13.32 21.27
C ALA A 199 -7.27 -12.07 21.91
N LEU A 200 -8.51 -12.16 22.41
CA LEU A 200 -9.15 -11.05 23.13
C LEU A 200 -8.49 -10.79 24.49
N GLY A 201 -7.98 -11.82 25.15
CA GLY A 201 -7.29 -11.70 26.43
C GLY A 201 -8.12 -10.95 27.46
N SER A 202 -7.55 -9.89 28.06
CA SER A 202 -8.23 -9.04 29.05
C SER A 202 -9.16 -7.98 28.47
N THR A 203 -9.30 -7.87 27.14
CA THR A 203 -10.10 -6.83 26.47
C THR A 203 -11.52 -6.72 27.04
N PRO A 204 -12.31 -7.80 27.20
CA PRO A 204 -13.67 -7.70 27.74
C PRO A 204 -13.76 -7.08 29.15
N THR A 205 -12.70 -7.22 29.95
CA THR A 205 -12.59 -6.60 31.28
C THR A 205 -12.04 -5.16 31.21
N ALA A 206 -11.06 -4.91 30.34
CA ALA A 206 -10.36 -3.62 30.21
C ALA A 206 -11.26 -2.52 29.62
N ILE A 207 -12.22 -2.87 28.76
CA ILE A 207 -13.16 -1.89 28.17
C ILE A 207 -14.04 -1.20 29.21
N GLY A 208 -14.23 -1.80 30.40
CA GLY A 208 -14.94 -1.16 31.52
C GLY A 208 -16.39 -0.77 31.20
N GLY A 209 -17.07 -1.56 30.37
CA GLY A 209 -18.45 -1.30 29.92
C GLY A 209 -18.58 -0.33 28.74
N ARG A 210 -17.49 0.23 28.24
CA ARG A 210 -17.45 1.00 26.99
C ARG A 210 -17.43 0.06 25.78
N ARG A 211 -17.69 0.61 24.60
CA ARG A 211 -17.52 -0.10 23.32
C ARG A 211 -16.13 0.15 22.77
N THR A 212 -15.53 -0.86 22.15
CA THR A 212 -14.25 -0.79 21.42
C THR A 212 -14.27 0.26 20.31
N PHE A 213 -15.40 0.47 19.64
CA PHE A 213 -15.62 1.58 18.69
C PHE A 213 -15.16 2.92 19.30
N GLU A 214 -15.60 3.23 20.52
CA GLU A 214 -15.29 4.49 21.18
C GLU A 214 -13.81 4.54 21.61
N LEU A 215 -13.26 3.42 22.06
CA LEU A 215 -11.86 3.33 22.47
C LEU A 215 -10.91 3.54 21.27
N ARG A 216 -11.22 2.90 20.14
CA ARG A 216 -10.47 3.08 18.87
C ARG A 216 -10.66 4.47 18.29
N ALA A 217 -11.87 5.02 18.34
CA ALA A 217 -12.13 6.40 17.91
C ALA A 217 -11.34 7.43 18.73
N ARG A 218 -11.14 7.22 20.03
CA ARG A 218 -10.35 8.13 20.87
C ARG A 218 -8.86 8.12 20.56
N GLY A 219 -8.31 7.00 20.09
CA GLY A 219 -6.87 6.85 19.80
C GLY A 219 -5.94 7.07 21.00
N LEU A 220 -6.46 6.98 22.24
CA LEU A 220 -5.68 7.22 23.46
C LEU A 220 -5.26 5.89 24.10
N GLY A 221 -3.96 5.70 24.36
CA GLY A 221 -3.46 4.66 25.25
C GLY A 221 -2.58 3.57 24.65
N GLY A 222 -2.14 3.67 23.39
CA GLY A 222 -1.21 2.72 22.76
C GLY A 222 -1.78 1.33 22.46
N GLU A 223 -2.93 0.97 23.05
CA GLU A 223 -3.67 -0.25 22.70
C GLU A 223 -4.54 -0.04 21.44
N THR A 224 -4.43 -0.97 20.50
CA THR A 224 -5.12 -0.97 19.20
C THR A 224 -6.55 -1.51 19.27
N TRP A 225 -6.94 -2.15 20.39
CA TRP A 225 -8.27 -2.75 20.63
C TRP A 225 -8.75 -3.63 19.45
N GLU A 226 -7.87 -4.53 19.04
CA GLU A 226 -8.02 -5.38 17.85
C GLU A 226 -9.24 -6.30 17.99
N PRO A 227 -10.19 -6.23 17.04
CA PRO A 227 -11.31 -7.15 17.06
C PRO A 227 -10.89 -8.53 16.55
N VAL A 228 -11.49 -9.56 17.11
CA VAL A 228 -11.40 -10.93 16.62
C VAL A 228 -12.72 -11.30 15.95
N ILE A 229 -12.65 -11.75 14.71
CA ILE A 229 -13.81 -12.11 13.90
C ILE A 229 -13.75 -13.60 13.59
N VAL A 230 -14.72 -14.37 14.06
CA VAL A 230 -14.86 -15.79 13.77
C VAL A 230 -15.80 -15.98 12.58
N VAL A 231 -15.36 -16.64 11.52
CA VAL A 231 -16.20 -16.91 10.34
C VAL A 231 -16.27 -18.40 10.10
N SER A 232 -17.47 -18.98 10.17
CA SER A 232 -17.66 -20.40 9.94
C SER A 232 -18.51 -20.70 8.71
N GLY A 233 -17.97 -21.53 7.82
CA GLY A 233 -18.68 -22.09 6.67
C GLY A 233 -19.55 -23.31 6.99
N SER A 234 -19.50 -23.82 8.23
CA SER A 234 -20.27 -25.00 8.63
C SER A 234 -21.77 -24.74 8.60
N ALA A 235 -22.52 -25.65 7.97
CA ALA A 235 -23.98 -25.62 7.97
C ALA A 235 -24.60 -26.26 9.23
N THR A 236 -23.79 -26.96 10.04
CA THR A 236 -24.24 -27.67 11.24
C THR A 236 -23.41 -27.27 12.44
N HIS A 237 -24.08 -26.80 13.48
CA HIS A 237 -23.43 -26.31 14.68
C HIS A 237 -23.93 -27.05 15.91
N ASP A 238 -23.04 -27.21 16.90
CA ASP A 238 -23.45 -27.65 18.22
C ASP A 238 -24.32 -26.56 18.88
N PRO A 239 -25.57 -26.88 19.31
CA PRO A 239 -26.47 -25.91 19.93
C PRO A 239 -25.98 -25.31 21.24
N ASP A 240 -25.10 -25.99 21.98
CA ASP A 240 -24.51 -25.44 23.20
C ASP A 240 -23.43 -24.41 22.83
N VAL A 241 -22.57 -24.72 21.85
CA VAL A 241 -21.51 -23.82 21.37
C VAL A 241 -22.06 -22.55 20.75
N VAL A 242 -23.10 -22.67 19.91
CA VAL A 242 -23.78 -21.50 19.32
C VAL A 242 -24.39 -20.60 20.38
N ARG A 243 -24.95 -21.20 21.44
CA ARG A 243 -25.56 -20.45 22.54
C ARG A 243 -24.50 -19.69 23.34
N ASP A 244 -23.38 -20.34 23.63
CA ASP A 244 -22.27 -19.71 24.34
C ASP A 244 -21.67 -18.58 23.50
N LEU A 245 -21.46 -18.81 22.20
CA LEU A 245 -21.00 -17.78 21.26
C LEU A 245 -21.97 -16.59 21.19
N ALA A 246 -23.27 -16.85 21.05
CA ALA A 246 -24.30 -15.82 21.05
C ALA A 246 -24.36 -15.05 22.39
N ALA A 247 -24.09 -15.71 23.52
CA ALA A 247 -24.04 -15.07 24.81
C ALA A 247 -22.82 -14.14 24.95
N VAL A 248 -21.63 -14.55 24.51
CA VAL A 248 -20.41 -13.73 24.61
C VAL A 248 -20.36 -12.58 23.60
N SER A 249 -21.00 -12.73 22.43
CA SER A 249 -21.09 -11.68 21.41
C SER A 249 -22.34 -10.78 21.56
N SER A 250 -23.21 -11.10 22.52
CA SER A 250 -24.46 -10.38 22.75
C SER A 250 -24.27 -8.87 22.92
N GLY A 251 -24.99 -8.11 22.11
CA GLY A 251 -25.00 -6.64 22.14
C GLY A 251 -23.82 -5.98 21.43
N GLY A 252 -22.89 -6.76 20.85
CA GLY A 252 -21.78 -6.31 20.00
C GLY A 252 -20.80 -5.32 20.65
N GLY A 253 -19.81 -4.87 19.88
CA GLY A 253 -18.89 -3.78 20.18
C GLY A 253 -17.93 -4.04 21.34
N ARG A 254 -17.54 -5.30 21.55
CA ARG A 254 -16.72 -5.77 22.68
C ARG A 254 -15.43 -6.48 22.26
N GLY A 255 -15.01 -6.29 21.01
CA GLY A 255 -13.85 -6.90 20.40
C GLY A 255 -14.15 -8.23 19.69
N LEU A 256 -15.36 -8.77 19.79
CA LEU A 256 -15.70 -10.06 19.20
C LEU A 256 -16.86 -9.93 18.20
N ALA A 257 -16.71 -10.55 17.03
CA ALA A 257 -17.84 -10.86 16.17
C ALA A 257 -17.78 -12.30 15.64
N ALA A 258 -18.93 -12.84 15.26
CA ALA A 258 -19.01 -14.13 14.59
C ALA A 258 -19.97 -14.11 13.40
N VAL A 259 -19.66 -14.91 12.39
CA VAL A 259 -20.48 -15.11 11.18
C VAL A 259 -20.73 -16.59 11.00
N LEU A 260 -21.99 -17.01 11.03
CA LEU A 260 -22.40 -18.41 10.96
C LEU A 260 -23.42 -18.66 9.85
N ALA A 261 -23.33 -19.82 9.21
CA ALA A 261 -24.34 -20.29 8.28
C ALA A 261 -25.59 -20.81 9.03
N GLY A 262 -26.76 -20.58 8.44
CA GLY A 262 -28.03 -21.10 8.93
C GLY A 262 -28.71 -20.22 9.97
N PRO A 263 -29.95 -20.58 10.37
CA PRO A 263 -30.74 -19.80 11.30
C PRO A 263 -30.18 -19.90 12.72
N ILE A 264 -29.75 -18.77 13.28
CA ILE A 264 -29.22 -18.68 14.64
C ILE A 264 -30.14 -17.82 15.49
N GLN A 265 -30.58 -18.37 16.63
CA GLN A 265 -31.39 -17.61 17.57
C GLN A 265 -30.58 -16.47 18.19
N HIS A 266 -31.20 -15.31 18.34
CA HIS A 266 -30.60 -14.12 18.95
C HIS A 266 -29.36 -13.55 18.23
N ALA A 267 -29.16 -13.87 16.94
CA ALA A 267 -28.16 -13.18 16.12
C ALA A 267 -28.47 -11.67 16.07
N GLY A 268 -27.44 -10.85 16.27
CA GLY A 268 -27.55 -9.39 16.26
C GLY A 268 -27.83 -8.84 14.85
N LEU A 269 -27.38 -9.55 13.82
CA LEU A 269 -27.68 -9.29 12.41
C LEU A 269 -28.10 -10.61 11.74
N ARG A 270 -29.12 -10.57 10.90
CA ARG A 270 -29.57 -11.71 10.10
C ARG A 270 -29.64 -11.29 8.64
N LEU A 271 -28.96 -12.06 7.80
CA LEU A 271 -29.02 -11.92 6.36
C LEU A 271 -29.87 -13.07 5.80
N VAL A 272 -31.15 -12.78 5.56
CA VAL A 272 -32.16 -13.78 5.19
C VAL A 272 -32.35 -13.80 3.68
N GLY A 273 -32.01 -14.94 3.08
CA GLY A 273 -32.06 -15.18 1.65
C GLY A 273 -33.47 -15.26 1.09
N GLY A 274 -33.64 -14.69 -0.10
CA GLY A 274 -34.83 -14.80 -0.92
C GLY A 274 -34.46 -14.91 -2.40
N ALA A 275 -35.43 -15.26 -3.26
CA ALA A 275 -35.16 -15.56 -4.67
C ALA A 275 -34.47 -14.43 -5.46
N HIS A 276 -34.77 -13.17 -5.14
CA HIS A 276 -34.23 -11.99 -5.85
C HIS A 276 -33.80 -10.84 -4.93
N ARG A 277 -34.11 -10.94 -3.63
CA ARG A 277 -33.79 -9.92 -2.63
C ARG A 277 -33.54 -10.61 -1.31
N TRP A 278 -32.49 -10.19 -0.62
CA TRP A 278 -32.13 -10.67 0.70
C TRP A 278 -32.44 -9.58 1.72
N ARG A 279 -33.00 -9.98 2.87
CA ARG A 279 -33.34 -9.03 3.93
C ARG A 279 -32.23 -8.97 4.96
N VAL A 280 -31.90 -7.75 5.37
CA VAL A 280 -30.95 -7.47 6.44
C VAL A 280 -31.73 -7.03 7.67
N GLU A 281 -31.85 -7.91 8.66
CA GLU A 281 -32.58 -7.64 9.91
C GLU A 281 -31.58 -7.46 11.07
N PRO A 282 -31.79 -6.52 12.00
CA PRO A 282 -32.99 -5.69 12.17
C PRO A 282 -33.01 -4.40 11.34
N LEU A 283 -32.00 -4.14 10.51
CA LEU A 283 -31.86 -2.89 9.76
C LEU A 283 -33.03 -2.60 8.80
N GLY A 284 -33.80 -3.62 8.43
CA GLY A 284 -34.97 -3.50 7.56
C GLY A 284 -34.62 -3.18 6.10
N LEU A 285 -33.37 -3.42 5.71
CA LEU A 285 -32.86 -3.15 4.38
C LEU A 285 -33.00 -4.39 3.48
N SER A 286 -33.02 -4.17 2.17
CA SER A 286 -32.99 -5.24 1.17
C SER A 286 -31.81 -5.09 0.25
N VAL A 287 -31.05 -6.17 0.07
CA VAL A 287 -29.84 -6.20 -0.75
C VAL A 287 -29.86 -7.33 -1.78
N VAL A 288 -29.08 -7.16 -2.83
CA VAL A 288 -28.46 -8.26 -3.56
C VAL A 288 -27.10 -8.51 -2.89
N PRO A 289 -26.88 -9.68 -2.26
CA PRO A 289 -25.67 -9.90 -1.48
C PRO A 289 -24.43 -10.01 -2.37
N VAL A 290 -23.27 -9.66 -1.82
CA VAL A 290 -21.99 -10.00 -2.44
C VAL A 290 -21.69 -11.48 -2.17
N GLY A 291 -21.63 -12.28 -3.22
CA GLY A 291 -21.17 -13.66 -3.18
C GLY A 291 -19.88 -13.81 -3.96
N LEU A 292 -18.96 -14.64 -3.45
CA LEU A 292 -17.69 -14.93 -4.08
C LEU A 292 -17.52 -16.45 -4.20
N PRO A 293 -17.68 -17.03 -5.41
CA PRO A 293 -17.44 -18.45 -5.63
C PRO A 293 -15.98 -18.83 -5.31
N ASP A 294 -15.77 -20.03 -4.77
CA ASP A 294 -14.43 -20.54 -4.41
C ASP A 294 -13.42 -20.48 -5.57
N ALA A 295 -13.89 -20.63 -6.81
CA ALA A 295 -13.04 -20.54 -7.99
C ALA A 295 -12.48 -19.11 -8.22
N GLN A 296 -13.22 -18.08 -7.82
CA GLN A 296 -12.78 -16.69 -7.86
C GLN A 296 -11.83 -16.39 -6.70
N VAL A 297 -12.13 -16.86 -5.49
CA VAL A 297 -11.21 -16.78 -4.33
C VAL A 297 -9.85 -17.37 -4.69
N ARG A 298 -9.84 -18.62 -5.19
CA ARG A 298 -8.62 -19.30 -5.63
C ARG A 298 -7.90 -18.53 -6.74
N ALA A 299 -8.62 -17.92 -7.68
CA ALA A 299 -7.98 -17.14 -8.74
C ALA A 299 -7.23 -15.91 -8.19
N VAL A 300 -7.78 -15.24 -7.17
CA VAL A 300 -7.11 -14.11 -6.52
C VAL A 300 -5.96 -14.59 -5.65
N HIS A 301 -6.15 -15.66 -4.88
CA HIS A 301 -5.09 -16.28 -4.08
C HIS A 301 -3.92 -16.74 -4.94
N ASP A 302 -4.17 -17.49 -6.02
CA ASP A 302 -3.14 -17.96 -6.96
C ASP A 302 -2.35 -16.79 -7.58
N LEU A 303 -3.03 -15.67 -7.85
CA LEU A 303 -2.41 -14.44 -8.35
C LEU A 303 -1.49 -13.80 -7.29
N LEU A 304 -1.94 -13.71 -6.03
CA LEU A 304 -1.15 -13.17 -4.91
C LEU A 304 0.04 -14.08 -4.58
N ASP A 305 -0.19 -15.38 -4.45
CA ASP A 305 0.85 -16.39 -4.27
C ASP A 305 1.87 -16.35 -5.41
N GLY A 306 1.40 -16.19 -6.65
CA GLY A 306 2.26 -16.04 -7.82
C GLY A 306 3.13 -14.78 -7.76
N ALA A 307 2.62 -13.69 -7.18
CA ALA A 307 3.36 -12.45 -6.97
C ALA A 307 4.37 -12.55 -5.81
N ASP A 308 4.01 -13.27 -4.74
CA ASP A 308 4.85 -13.48 -3.55
C ASP A 308 5.88 -14.60 -3.72
N ARG A 309 5.71 -15.45 -4.75
CA ARG A 309 6.68 -16.51 -5.05
C ARG A 309 8.06 -15.89 -5.23
N PRO A 310 9.04 -16.31 -4.39
CA PRO A 310 10.41 -15.88 -4.61
C PRO A 310 10.82 -16.30 -6.01
N LEU A 311 11.50 -15.41 -6.71
CA LEU A 311 11.96 -15.67 -8.07
C LEU A 311 12.66 -17.02 -8.10
N ALA A 312 12.15 -17.93 -8.93
CA ALA A 312 12.68 -19.28 -8.99
C ALA A 312 14.19 -19.22 -9.24
N SER A 313 14.97 -19.65 -8.24
CA SER A 313 16.38 -19.90 -8.46
C SER A 313 16.43 -21.13 -9.36
N ILE A 314 16.94 -20.96 -10.57
CA ILE A 314 17.36 -22.12 -11.34
C ILE A 314 18.41 -22.81 -10.48
N ASP A 315 18.12 -24.04 -10.02
CA ASP A 315 19.15 -24.97 -9.58
C ASP A 315 20.08 -25.17 -10.77
N VAL A 316 21.13 -24.35 -10.83
CA VAL A 316 22.32 -24.73 -11.55
C VAL A 316 22.77 -25.99 -10.82
N PRO A 317 22.77 -27.17 -11.45
CA PRO A 317 23.11 -28.41 -10.76
C PRO A 317 24.42 -28.17 -10.02
N ALA A 318 24.42 -28.48 -8.73
CA ALA A 318 25.54 -28.23 -7.82
C ALA A 318 26.83 -28.61 -8.54
N THR A 319 27.53 -27.61 -9.05
CA THR A 319 28.83 -27.82 -9.64
C THR A 319 29.71 -28.02 -8.45
N THR A 320 29.80 -29.29 -8.03
CA THR A 320 30.94 -29.86 -7.33
C THR A 320 32.14 -29.07 -7.79
N THR A 321 32.90 -28.53 -6.85
CA THR A 321 34.13 -27.77 -7.05
C THR A 321 35.03 -28.54 -8.01
N ALA A 322 34.79 -28.33 -9.28
CA ALA A 322 35.46 -28.92 -10.40
C ALA A 322 35.91 -27.69 -11.14
N SER A 323 37.21 -27.57 -11.22
CA SER A 323 37.94 -26.56 -11.96
C SER A 323 37.45 -26.55 -13.42
N THR A 324 36.33 -25.90 -13.69
CA THR A 324 35.87 -25.60 -15.04
C THR A 324 36.35 -24.20 -15.38
N THR A 325 37.16 -24.17 -16.42
CA THR A 325 37.70 -22.97 -17.04
C THR A 325 36.59 -21.94 -17.23
N ARG A 326 36.64 -20.90 -16.40
CA ARG A 326 35.71 -19.77 -16.37
C ARG A 326 35.70 -19.08 -17.73
N THR A 327 34.63 -19.22 -18.50
CA THR A 327 34.34 -18.25 -19.56
C THR A 327 34.03 -16.93 -18.86
N ALA A 328 34.82 -15.90 -19.12
CA ALA A 328 34.68 -14.61 -18.45
C ALA A 328 33.26 -14.06 -18.66
N PRO A 329 32.61 -13.49 -17.63
CA PRO A 329 31.37 -12.75 -17.82
C PRO A 329 31.62 -11.64 -18.86
N THR A 330 30.68 -11.46 -19.78
CA THR A 330 30.73 -10.34 -20.71
C THR A 330 30.72 -9.05 -19.89
N PRO A 331 31.69 -8.14 -20.07
CA PRO A 331 31.76 -6.92 -19.29
C PRO A 331 30.47 -6.10 -19.48
N PHE A 332 29.97 -5.49 -18.40
CA PHE A 332 28.88 -4.52 -18.50
C PHE A 332 29.31 -3.37 -19.39
N VAL A 333 28.54 -3.11 -20.44
CA VAL A 333 28.75 -1.99 -21.35
C VAL A 333 27.58 -1.03 -21.15
N GLU A 334 27.86 0.14 -20.60
CA GLU A 334 26.87 1.20 -20.51
C GLU A 334 26.48 1.68 -21.92
N GLN A 335 25.19 1.94 -22.12
CA GLN A 335 24.71 2.49 -23.38
C GLN A 335 25.41 3.82 -23.67
N PRO A 336 25.82 4.10 -24.92
CA PRO A 336 26.43 5.39 -25.25
C PRO A 336 25.39 6.50 -25.09
N TRP A 337 25.79 7.58 -24.43
CA TRP A 337 24.98 8.78 -24.24
C TRP A 337 25.84 10.03 -24.39
N GLN A 338 25.20 11.16 -24.64
CA GLN A 338 25.85 12.46 -24.87
C GLN A 338 25.45 13.50 -23.83
N LEU A 339 24.22 13.39 -23.32
CA LEU A 339 23.67 14.21 -22.27
C LEU A 339 22.99 13.28 -21.25
N ILE A 340 23.15 13.58 -19.98
CA ILE A 340 22.48 12.90 -18.88
C ILE A 340 21.65 13.93 -18.11
N VAL A 341 20.39 13.61 -17.87
CA VAL A 341 19.47 14.35 -17.02
C VAL A 341 19.55 13.75 -15.63
N HIS A 342 19.96 14.56 -14.66
CA HIS A 342 20.05 14.18 -13.26
C HIS A 342 18.71 14.45 -12.58
N VAL A 343 18.11 13.43 -11.98
CA VAL A 343 16.91 13.56 -11.16
C VAL A 343 17.07 12.94 -9.77
N LEU A 344 18.16 12.20 -9.51
CA LEU A 344 18.48 11.61 -8.20
C LEU A 344 19.14 12.62 -7.25
N GLY A 345 18.50 13.77 -7.09
CA GLY A 345 18.98 14.93 -6.35
C GLY A 345 18.52 16.22 -7.03
N GLN A 346 19.37 17.25 -7.02
CA GLN A 346 19.06 18.49 -7.71
C GLN A 346 18.97 18.28 -9.22
N VAL A 347 17.85 18.70 -9.81
CA VAL A 347 17.62 18.54 -11.25
C VAL A 347 18.64 19.35 -12.05
N SER A 348 19.34 18.66 -12.95
CA SER A 348 20.32 19.28 -13.84
C SER A 348 20.55 18.43 -15.08
N VAL A 349 21.29 18.95 -16.05
CA VAL A 349 21.75 18.17 -17.22
C VAL A 349 23.25 18.37 -17.35
N THR A 350 24.00 17.30 -17.59
CA THR A 350 25.43 17.37 -17.89
C THR A 350 25.76 16.67 -19.20
N ASP A 351 26.86 17.04 -19.82
CA ASP A 351 27.44 16.29 -20.94
C ASP A 351 28.22 15.04 -20.47
N ALA A 352 28.74 14.28 -21.43
CA ALA A 352 29.57 13.09 -21.18
C ALA A 352 30.89 13.36 -20.44
N LEU A 353 31.31 14.62 -20.31
CA LEU A 353 32.48 15.05 -19.53
C LEU A 353 32.09 15.54 -18.13
N GLY A 354 30.80 15.51 -17.77
CA GLY A 354 30.27 16.02 -16.51
C GLY A 354 30.09 17.54 -16.50
N THR A 355 30.18 18.22 -17.64
CA THR A 355 30.01 19.67 -17.72
C THR A 355 28.52 20.03 -17.63
N PRO A 356 28.10 20.93 -16.72
CA PRO A 356 26.69 21.36 -16.64
C PRO A 356 26.22 22.07 -17.91
N VAL A 357 25.02 21.71 -18.38
CA VAL A 357 24.32 22.37 -19.47
C VAL A 357 23.51 23.55 -18.91
N PRO A 358 23.80 24.80 -19.31
CA PRO A 358 23.08 25.96 -18.78
C PRO A 358 21.70 26.12 -19.44
N PHE A 359 20.66 26.12 -18.61
CA PHE A 359 19.28 26.45 -18.99
C PHE A 359 18.93 27.86 -18.52
N ASP A 360 18.60 28.74 -19.47
CA ASP A 360 18.26 30.15 -19.17
C ASP A 360 16.90 30.28 -18.44
N ARG A 361 16.03 29.27 -18.55
CA ARG A 361 14.68 29.25 -17.97
C ARG A 361 14.41 27.92 -17.29
N SER A 362 13.88 27.98 -16.06
CA SER A 362 13.55 26.80 -15.24
C SER A 362 12.61 25.82 -15.94
N LYS A 363 11.59 26.31 -16.65
CA LYS A 363 10.62 25.47 -17.37
C LYS A 363 11.22 24.66 -18.53
N ALA A 364 12.32 25.10 -19.12
CA ALA A 364 12.99 24.35 -20.17
C ALA A 364 13.78 23.15 -19.60
N LEU A 365 14.38 23.32 -18.42
CA LEU A 365 14.99 22.23 -17.66
C LEU A 365 13.92 21.23 -17.19
N GLU A 366 12.82 21.73 -16.64
CA GLU A 366 11.69 20.91 -16.21
C GLU A 366 11.09 20.08 -17.35
N LEU A 367 10.90 20.68 -18.53
CA LEU A 367 10.46 19.95 -19.72
C LEU A 367 11.44 18.83 -20.09
N THR A 368 12.75 19.09 -20.00
CA THR A 368 13.78 18.11 -20.33
C THR A 368 13.75 16.93 -19.36
N ALA A 369 13.58 17.19 -18.05
CA ALA A 369 13.38 16.15 -17.04
C ALA A 369 12.09 15.35 -17.25
N TRP A 370 10.98 16.03 -17.54
CA TRP A 370 9.71 15.37 -17.83
C TRP A 370 9.84 14.44 -19.04
N LEU A 371 10.43 14.92 -20.14
CA LEU A 371 10.66 14.13 -21.35
C LEU A 371 11.57 12.92 -21.13
N ALA A 372 12.59 13.05 -20.28
CA ALA A 372 13.50 11.95 -19.95
C ALA A 372 12.78 10.81 -19.23
N LEU A 373 11.77 11.13 -18.41
CA LEU A 373 10.99 10.15 -17.64
C LEU A 373 9.72 9.67 -18.38
N HIS A 374 9.30 10.36 -19.44
CA HIS A 374 8.07 10.07 -20.21
C HIS A 374 8.34 9.55 -21.63
N ARG A 375 9.41 8.78 -21.81
CA ARG A 375 9.88 8.34 -23.13
C ARG A 375 8.87 7.51 -23.93
N GLU A 376 7.97 6.78 -23.28
CA GLU A 376 6.98 5.94 -23.97
C GLU A 376 5.82 6.74 -24.59
N ARG A 377 5.41 7.85 -23.95
CA ARG A 377 4.24 8.65 -24.37
C ARG A 377 4.46 10.17 -24.21
N PRO A 378 5.50 10.77 -24.81
CA PRO A 378 5.82 12.18 -24.58
C PRO A 378 4.94 13.08 -25.45
N THR A 379 3.71 13.36 -25.03
CA THR A 379 2.82 14.25 -25.80
C THR A 379 2.90 15.72 -25.35
N ARG A 380 2.69 16.66 -26.28
CA ARG A 380 2.63 18.10 -25.99
C ARG A 380 1.52 18.45 -25.00
N VAL A 381 0.39 17.74 -25.07
CA VAL A 381 -0.73 17.94 -24.14
C VAL A 381 -0.34 17.49 -22.73
N ALA A 382 0.19 16.27 -22.59
CA ALA A 382 0.62 15.74 -21.29
C ALA A 382 1.71 16.61 -20.66
N ALA A 383 2.73 17.00 -21.43
CA ALA A 383 3.77 17.91 -20.96
C ALA A 383 3.22 19.27 -20.49
N ARG A 384 2.22 19.83 -21.19
CA ARG A 384 1.58 21.09 -20.76
C ARG A 384 0.81 20.94 -19.45
N THR A 385 0.07 19.84 -19.31
CA THR A 385 -0.69 19.53 -18.09
C THR A 385 0.24 19.31 -16.90
N ALA A 386 1.36 18.63 -17.09
CA ALA A 386 2.34 18.36 -16.03
C ALA A 386 3.08 19.64 -15.58
N LEU A 387 3.50 20.47 -16.55
CA LEU A 387 4.35 21.62 -16.26
C LEU A 387 3.58 22.86 -15.78
N TRP A 388 2.26 22.96 -15.97
CA TRP A 388 1.52 24.16 -15.57
C TRP A 388 0.18 23.81 -14.92
N GLU A 389 -0.09 24.44 -13.78
CA GLU A 389 -1.41 24.38 -13.11
C GLU A 389 -2.51 25.06 -13.94
N VAL A 390 -2.15 26.10 -14.70
CA VAL A 390 -3.09 26.88 -15.52
C VAL A 390 -2.73 26.71 -16.99
N SER A 391 -3.76 26.58 -17.82
CA SER A 391 -3.58 26.44 -19.27
C SER A 391 -2.75 27.60 -19.85
N VAL A 392 -1.73 27.23 -20.62
CA VAL A 392 -0.85 28.17 -21.31
C VAL A 392 -1.12 28.20 -22.80
N ARG A 393 -0.85 29.35 -23.44
CA ARG A 393 -0.96 29.50 -24.89
C ARG A 393 0.10 28.64 -25.60
N ASP A 394 -0.23 28.13 -26.78
CA ASP A 394 0.67 27.28 -27.58
C ASP A 394 2.04 27.93 -27.86
N ALA A 395 2.06 29.24 -28.08
CA ALA A 395 3.28 30.00 -28.30
C ALA A 395 4.22 29.95 -27.08
N SER A 396 3.67 29.99 -25.87
CA SER A 396 4.47 29.90 -24.63
C SER A 396 5.11 28.52 -24.51
N PHE A 397 4.35 27.47 -24.78
CA PHE A 397 4.87 26.10 -24.77
C PHE A 397 5.93 25.88 -25.87
N ALA A 398 5.68 26.35 -27.09
CA ALA A 398 6.63 26.26 -28.20
C ALA A 398 7.96 26.99 -27.90
N ASN A 399 7.91 28.11 -27.17
CA ASN A 399 9.10 28.80 -26.69
C ASN A 399 9.90 27.93 -25.72
N VAL A 400 9.25 27.28 -24.74
CA VAL A 400 9.91 26.38 -23.78
C VAL A 400 10.58 25.20 -24.49
N VAL A 401 9.90 24.56 -25.44
CA VAL A 401 10.48 23.46 -26.24
C VAL A 401 11.70 23.96 -27.04
N SER A 402 11.59 25.15 -27.64
CA SER A 402 12.69 25.75 -28.41
C SER A 402 13.86 26.16 -27.51
N ASP A 403 13.60 26.61 -26.29
CA ASP A 403 14.61 26.94 -25.29
C ASP A 403 15.35 25.68 -24.83
N ALA A 404 14.64 24.58 -24.55
CA ALA A 404 15.23 23.30 -24.17
C ALA A 404 16.14 22.74 -25.27
N ARG A 405 15.67 22.72 -26.52
CA ARG A 405 16.49 22.34 -27.69
C ARG A 405 17.77 23.17 -27.79
N ARG A 406 17.63 24.50 -27.69
CA ARG A 406 18.77 25.42 -27.82
C ARG A 406 19.75 25.27 -26.67
N ALA A 407 19.30 25.10 -25.44
CA ALA A 407 20.16 24.89 -24.28
C ALA A 407 21.03 23.66 -24.46
N MET A 408 20.42 22.51 -24.80
CA MET A 408 21.16 21.27 -25.06
C MET A 408 22.08 21.38 -26.28
N ALA A 409 21.61 21.94 -27.39
CA ALA A 409 22.39 22.06 -28.63
C ALA A 409 23.60 23.01 -28.51
N ARG A 410 23.54 24.01 -27.62
CA ARG A 410 24.68 24.89 -27.31
C ARG A 410 25.78 24.16 -26.55
N ALA A 411 25.43 23.22 -25.67
CA ALA A 411 26.39 22.48 -24.88
C ALA A 411 27.00 21.34 -25.69
N VAL A 412 26.16 20.53 -26.35
CA VAL A 412 26.58 19.42 -27.20
C VAL A 412 25.78 19.48 -28.50
N ALA A 413 26.47 19.49 -29.64
CA ALA A 413 25.78 19.43 -30.92
C ALA A 413 25.09 18.06 -31.09
N PRO A 414 23.80 18.00 -31.47
CA PRO A 414 23.16 16.72 -31.77
C PRO A 414 23.82 16.05 -32.98
N PRO A 415 23.62 14.73 -33.17
CA PRO A 415 24.05 14.04 -34.38
C PRO A 415 23.59 14.74 -35.67
N ALA A 416 24.34 14.55 -36.76
CA ALA A 416 24.14 15.28 -38.00
C ALA A 416 22.75 15.04 -38.59
N GLY A 417 21.95 16.11 -38.70
CA GLY A 417 20.57 16.05 -39.22
C GLY A 417 19.51 15.75 -38.15
N GLU A 418 19.89 15.64 -36.88
CA GLU A 418 19.00 15.32 -35.77
C GLU A 418 18.81 16.52 -34.83
N GLU A 419 17.77 16.49 -33.99
CA GLU A 419 17.52 17.46 -32.93
C GLU A 419 17.34 16.74 -31.60
N TRP A 420 17.83 17.32 -30.49
CA TRP A 420 17.68 16.72 -29.17
C TRP A 420 16.23 16.48 -28.74
N ILE A 421 15.32 17.34 -29.20
CA ILE A 421 13.87 17.11 -29.14
C ILE A 421 13.39 17.18 -30.58
N GLU A 422 12.87 16.09 -31.13
CA GLU A 422 12.51 16.06 -32.55
C GLU A 422 11.37 17.03 -32.88
N ARG A 423 11.35 17.52 -34.13
CA ARG A 423 10.24 18.30 -34.66
C ARG A 423 9.26 17.37 -35.37
N THR A 424 8.10 17.19 -34.78
CA THR A 424 7.04 16.37 -35.35
C THR A 424 5.92 17.26 -35.90
N LEU A 425 5.14 16.73 -36.85
CA LEU A 425 3.85 17.30 -37.28
C LEU A 425 2.68 16.76 -36.44
N THR A 426 2.99 16.06 -35.35
CA THR A 426 2.02 15.39 -34.46
C THR A 426 2.12 15.99 -33.05
N GLU A 427 1.29 15.49 -32.12
CA GLU A 427 1.39 15.86 -30.71
C GLU A 427 2.60 15.24 -29.99
N GLN A 428 3.47 14.50 -30.67
CA GLN A 428 4.61 13.83 -30.04
C GLN A 428 5.79 14.79 -29.83
N LEU A 429 6.52 14.60 -28.73
CA LEU A 429 7.77 15.29 -28.39
C LEU A 429 8.87 14.27 -28.10
N PRO A 430 9.38 13.56 -29.12
CA PRO A 430 10.43 12.58 -28.90
C PRO A 430 11.69 13.26 -28.37
N LEU A 431 12.24 12.73 -27.28
CA LEU A 431 13.57 13.07 -26.80
C LEU A 431 14.57 12.12 -27.44
N HIS A 432 15.64 12.67 -28.02
CA HIS A 432 16.68 11.89 -28.70
C HIS A 432 17.33 10.88 -27.74
N THR A 433 17.63 9.68 -28.25
CA THR A 433 18.08 8.54 -27.43
C THR A 433 19.37 8.82 -26.66
N GLY A 434 20.26 9.65 -27.22
CA GLY A 434 21.50 10.12 -26.58
C GLY A 434 21.33 11.06 -25.39
N VAL A 435 20.10 11.47 -25.03
CA VAL A 435 19.78 12.24 -23.81
C VAL A 435 19.15 11.33 -22.76
N VAL A 436 19.96 10.72 -21.91
CA VAL A 436 19.51 9.69 -20.95
C VAL A 436 19.18 10.27 -19.58
N CYS A 437 18.57 9.47 -18.72
CA CYS A 437 18.28 9.81 -17.33
C CYS A 437 19.23 9.03 -16.40
N ASP A 438 19.74 9.66 -15.34
CA ASP A 438 20.55 9.00 -14.31
C ASP A 438 19.79 7.83 -13.65
N ALA A 439 18.48 7.95 -13.46
CA ALA A 439 17.62 6.89 -12.94
C ALA A 439 17.53 5.66 -13.88
N ASP A 440 17.48 5.87 -15.20
CA ASP A 440 17.47 4.76 -16.17
C ASP A 440 18.82 4.02 -16.16
N LEU A 441 19.92 4.77 -16.11
CA LEU A 441 21.26 4.20 -16.05
C LEU A 441 21.52 3.48 -14.72
N LEU A 442 21.09 4.05 -13.60
CA LEU A 442 21.20 3.41 -12.29
C LEU A 442 20.42 2.10 -12.24
N ARG A 443 19.20 2.07 -12.79
CA ARG A 443 18.39 0.85 -12.88
C ARG A 443 19.08 -0.22 -13.72
N ALA A 444 19.62 0.15 -14.89
CA ALA A 444 20.38 -0.79 -15.73
C ALA A 444 21.63 -1.35 -15.01
N ARG A 445 22.35 -0.50 -14.25
CA ARG A 445 23.50 -0.92 -13.44
C ARG A 445 23.10 -1.85 -12.31
N LEU A 446 22.01 -1.55 -11.61
CA LEU A 446 21.47 -2.38 -10.54
C LEU A 446 21.06 -3.77 -11.05
N ASP A 447 20.35 -3.81 -12.17
CA ASP A 447 19.95 -5.08 -12.79
C ASP A 447 21.15 -5.91 -13.24
N ALA A 448 22.19 -5.27 -13.79
CA ALA A 448 23.43 -5.94 -14.17
C ALA A 448 24.19 -6.49 -12.96
N ALA A 449 24.31 -5.71 -11.89
CA ALA A 449 25.13 -6.04 -10.73
C ALA A 449 24.62 -7.25 -9.93
N ARG A 450 23.30 -7.49 -9.89
CA ARG A 450 22.69 -8.67 -9.24
C ARG A 450 23.24 -10.02 -9.73
N ALA A 451 23.78 -10.05 -10.96
CA ALA A 451 24.34 -11.26 -11.55
C ALA A 451 25.87 -11.34 -11.43
N LEU A 452 26.53 -10.30 -10.94
CA LEU A 452 27.99 -10.17 -10.93
C LEU A 452 28.58 -10.61 -9.58
N PRO A 453 29.84 -11.11 -9.57
CA PRO A 453 30.63 -11.23 -8.35
C PRO A 453 30.78 -9.88 -7.64
N ALA A 454 30.97 -9.89 -6.32
CA ALA A 454 30.94 -8.66 -5.51
C ALA A 454 31.87 -7.54 -6.00
N LEU A 455 33.11 -7.84 -6.40
CA LEU A 455 34.04 -6.82 -6.91
C LEU A 455 33.56 -6.21 -8.23
N ASP A 456 33.13 -7.05 -9.18
CA ASP A 456 32.62 -6.59 -10.47
C ASP A 456 31.30 -5.81 -10.30
N ALA A 457 30.44 -6.25 -9.38
CA ALA A 457 29.20 -5.58 -9.03
C ALA A 457 29.45 -4.19 -8.43
N ILE A 458 30.46 -4.06 -7.54
CA ILE A 458 30.89 -2.77 -6.98
C ILE A 458 31.36 -1.84 -8.09
N GLU A 459 32.19 -2.32 -9.02
CA GLU A 459 32.68 -1.51 -10.15
C GLU A 459 31.53 -1.00 -11.03
N VAL A 460 30.51 -1.82 -11.27
CA VAL A 460 29.35 -1.45 -12.10
C VAL A 460 28.40 -0.49 -11.36
N LEU A 461 28.09 -0.76 -10.09
CA LEU A 461 27.10 0.02 -9.33
C LEU A 461 27.63 1.37 -8.84
N ARG A 462 28.89 1.44 -8.42
CA ARG A 462 29.44 2.60 -7.71
C ARG A 462 29.22 3.91 -8.46
N PRO A 463 29.53 4.04 -9.76
CA PRO A 463 29.31 5.31 -10.45
C PRO A 463 27.83 5.67 -10.64
N GLY A 464 26.91 4.70 -10.56
CA GLY A 464 25.47 4.99 -10.55
C GLY A 464 25.01 5.52 -9.19
N VAL A 465 25.46 4.90 -8.10
CA VAL A 465 25.19 5.35 -6.73
C VAL A 465 25.84 6.72 -6.45
N GLU A 466 26.91 7.07 -7.16
CA GLU A 466 27.51 8.41 -7.14
C GLU A 466 26.56 9.50 -7.62
N TRP A 467 25.52 9.21 -8.41
CA TRP A 467 24.54 10.23 -8.83
C TRP A 467 23.52 10.57 -7.74
N ILE A 468 23.34 9.71 -6.72
CA ILE A 468 22.36 9.91 -5.64
C ILE A 468 22.84 11.00 -4.69
N THR A 469 22.54 12.26 -4.98
CA THR A 469 23.10 13.41 -4.26
C THR A 469 22.21 13.96 -3.15
N ASP A 470 20.89 13.78 -3.28
CA ASP A 470 19.86 14.25 -2.36
C ASP A 470 18.56 13.50 -2.69
N MET A 471 17.45 13.87 -2.06
CA MET A 471 16.11 13.46 -2.46
C MET A 471 15.87 13.70 -3.97
N PRO A 472 15.18 12.77 -4.68
CA PRO A 472 14.82 12.99 -6.07
C PRO A 472 14.13 14.34 -6.27
N PHE A 473 14.55 15.07 -7.30
CA PHE A 473 14.07 16.42 -7.61
C PHE A 473 14.34 17.51 -6.55
N ALA A 474 15.33 17.32 -5.66
CA ALA A 474 15.67 18.28 -4.62
C ALA A 474 15.82 19.72 -5.15
N GLY A 475 15.28 20.68 -4.38
CA GLY A 475 15.34 22.10 -4.72
C GLY A 475 14.43 22.54 -5.86
N THR A 476 13.50 21.71 -6.31
CA THR A 476 12.49 22.07 -7.32
C THR A 476 11.08 22.10 -6.73
N ASN A 477 10.18 22.80 -7.41
CA ASN A 477 8.74 22.83 -7.12
C ASN A 477 7.97 22.16 -8.27
N TYR A 478 8.50 21.07 -8.82
CA TYR A 478 7.81 20.31 -9.87
C TYR A 478 6.66 19.54 -9.22
N LEU A 479 5.46 19.65 -9.77
CA LEU A 479 4.25 19.08 -9.16
C LEU A 479 3.94 17.66 -9.66
N TRP A 480 4.26 17.40 -10.92
CA TRP A 480 4.02 16.12 -11.57
C TRP A 480 4.78 14.93 -10.96
N PRO A 481 6.02 15.06 -10.39
CA PRO A 481 6.73 13.90 -9.87
C PRO A 481 6.00 13.20 -8.72
N ASP A 482 5.41 13.96 -7.80
CA ASP A 482 4.65 13.41 -6.67
C ASP A 482 3.27 12.92 -7.12
N ALA A 483 2.58 13.70 -7.97
CA ALA A 483 1.25 13.36 -8.48
C ALA A 483 1.24 12.05 -9.30
N GLU A 484 2.35 11.73 -9.96
CA GLU A 484 2.51 10.52 -10.78
C GLU A 484 3.22 9.38 -10.02
N GLY A 485 3.59 9.58 -8.75
CA GLY A 485 4.30 8.59 -7.92
C GLY A 485 5.77 8.36 -8.32
N ILE A 486 6.35 9.23 -9.16
CA ILE A 486 7.73 9.13 -9.64
C ILE A 486 8.72 9.38 -8.51
N THR A 487 8.47 10.35 -7.63
CA THR A 487 9.36 10.63 -6.48
C THR A 487 9.54 9.40 -5.60
N SER A 488 8.44 8.71 -5.28
CA SER A 488 8.47 7.47 -4.49
C SER A 488 9.20 6.34 -5.22
N SER A 489 8.94 6.16 -6.52
CA SER A 489 9.62 5.16 -7.35
C SER A 489 11.14 5.38 -7.41
N LEU A 490 11.58 6.63 -7.59
CA LEU A 490 13.00 6.98 -7.61
C LEU A 490 13.66 6.86 -6.24
N THR A 491 12.92 7.17 -5.17
CA THR A 491 13.37 6.96 -3.79
C THR A 491 13.67 5.48 -3.54
N LEU A 492 12.75 4.59 -3.92
CA LEU A 492 12.94 3.13 -3.81
C LEU A 492 14.13 2.64 -4.64
N LEU A 493 14.28 3.14 -5.88
CA LEU A 493 15.43 2.79 -6.73
C LEU A 493 16.76 3.20 -6.08
N ALA A 494 16.84 4.43 -5.57
CA ALA A 494 18.05 4.98 -4.96
C ALA A 494 18.45 4.20 -3.70
N THR A 495 17.50 3.94 -2.80
CA THR A 495 17.80 3.20 -1.57
C THR A 495 18.12 1.74 -1.83
N ALA A 496 17.44 1.09 -2.79
CA ALA A 496 17.75 -0.28 -3.20
C ALA A 496 19.15 -0.39 -3.83
N ALA A 497 19.54 0.54 -4.71
CA ALA A 497 20.86 0.52 -5.32
C ALA A 497 21.98 0.78 -4.29
N ALA A 498 21.76 1.70 -3.34
CA ALA A 498 22.66 1.94 -2.23
C ALA A 498 22.79 0.70 -1.32
N ALA A 499 21.69 0.02 -1.03
CA ALA A 499 21.68 -1.20 -0.23
C ALA A 499 22.43 -2.34 -0.93
N GLU A 500 22.18 -2.57 -2.22
CA GLU A 500 22.85 -3.62 -3.01
C GLU A 500 24.36 -3.39 -3.05
N LEU A 501 24.80 -2.15 -3.33
CA LEU A 501 26.22 -1.81 -3.31
C LEU A 501 26.83 -2.04 -1.92
N ALA A 502 26.14 -1.63 -0.85
CA ALA A 502 26.59 -1.84 0.52
C ALA A 502 26.69 -3.34 0.87
N HIS A 503 25.78 -4.19 0.39
CA HIS A 503 25.87 -5.64 0.56
C HIS A 503 27.13 -6.21 -0.11
N HIS A 504 27.42 -5.81 -1.35
CA HIS A 504 28.62 -6.26 -2.04
C HIS A 504 29.91 -5.78 -1.36
N CYS A 505 29.95 -4.51 -0.91
CA CYS A 505 31.06 -3.98 -0.13
C CYS A 505 31.27 -4.79 1.16
N LEU A 506 30.20 -5.08 1.90
CA LEU A 506 30.27 -5.88 3.13
C LEU A 506 30.75 -7.31 2.86
N ALA A 507 30.36 -7.92 1.73
CA ALA A 507 30.77 -9.26 1.35
C ALA A 507 32.27 -9.40 1.08
N VAL A 508 32.94 -8.31 0.70
CA VAL A 508 34.40 -8.25 0.47
C VAL A 508 35.15 -7.52 1.58
N ASP A 509 34.49 -7.24 2.70
CA ASP A 509 35.04 -6.52 3.86
C ASP A 509 35.49 -5.07 3.55
N ASP A 510 34.93 -4.45 2.49
CA ASP A 510 35.08 -3.03 2.20
C ASP A 510 34.14 -2.19 3.08
N ILE A 511 34.51 -2.05 4.36
CA ILE A 511 33.70 -1.34 5.34
C ILE A 511 33.52 0.15 5.01
N GLU A 512 34.54 0.80 4.44
CA GLU A 512 34.42 2.19 4.00
C GLU A 512 33.42 2.31 2.83
N GLY A 513 33.43 1.34 1.91
CA GLY A 513 32.43 1.22 0.86
C GLY A 513 31.00 1.06 1.38
N VAL A 514 30.80 0.31 2.48
CA VAL A 514 29.49 0.20 3.14
C VAL A 514 29.02 1.55 3.65
N PHE A 515 29.86 2.27 4.40
CA PHE A 515 29.47 3.57 4.97
C PHE A 515 29.22 4.62 3.89
N TRP A 516 30.03 4.61 2.83
CA TRP A 516 29.84 5.49 1.69
C TRP A 516 28.50 5.22 0.99
N ALA A 517 28.22 3.95 0.63
CA ALA A 517 27.00 3.58 -0.10
C ALA A 517 25.74 3.85 0.73
N THR A 518 25.73 3.39 1.99
CA THR A 518 24.61 3.65 2.91
C THR A 518 24.42 5.14 3.18
N GLY A 519 25.50 5.93 3.25
CA GLY A 519 25.43 7.38 3.38
C GLY A 519 24.67 8.04 2.22
N ARG A 520 24.85 7.57 0.97
CA ARG A 520 24.08 8.06 -0.19
C ARG A 520 22.61 7.73 -0.08
N GLY A 521 22.27 6.49 0.28
CA GLY A 521 20.86 6.10 0.44
C GLY A 521 20.15 6.81 1.59
N LEU A 522 20.86 7.09 2.70
CA LEU A 522 20.32 7.82 3.85
C LEU A 522 20.17 9.33 3.61
N GLN A 523 20.82 9.90 2.59
CA GLN A 523 20.51 11.26 2.12
C GLN A 523 19.12 11.34 1.48
N VAL A 524 18.67 10.25 0.86
CA VAL A 524 17.33 10.13 0.31
C VAL A 524 16.33 9.82 1.42
N LEU A 525 16.52 8.70 2.14
CA LEU A 525 15.61 8.29 3.20
C LEU A 525 16.37 8.02 4.50
N SER A 526 16.38 9.00 5.39
CA SER A 526 17.16 8.99 6.64
C SER A 526 16.77 7.86 7.61
N GLY A 527 15.51 7.42 7.59
CA GLY A 527 14.98 6.32 8.41
C GLY A 527 15.05 4.94 7.78
N HIS A 528 15.76 4.75 6.66
CA HIS A 528 15.74 3.47 5.93
C HIS A 528 16.44 2.34 6.69
N GLU A 529 15.66 1.44 7.29
CA GLU A 529 16.11 0.46 8.26
C GLU A 529 17.18 -0.51 7.74
N GLU A 530 17.07 -0.97 6.49
CA GLU A 530 18.06 -1.89 5.92
C GLU A 530 19.45 -1.26 5.82
N LEU A 531 19.52 0.02 5.40
CA LEU A 531 20.78 0.76 5.30
C LEU A 531 21.39 0.95 6.69
N ILE A 532 20.57 1.26 7.69
CA ILE A 532 20.99 1.36 9.09
C ILE A 532 21.51 0.02 9.61
N GLY A 533 20.79 -1.07 9.33
CA GLY A 533 21.21 -2.43 9.68
C GLY A 533 22.56 -2.81 9.06
N LEU A 534 22.82 -2.42 7.81
CA LEU A 534 24.11 -2.63 7.14
C LEU A 534 25.23 -1.83 7.81
N ARG A 535 24.97 -0.57 8.20
CA ARG A 535 25.93 0.25 8.96
C ARG A 535 26.27 -0.37 10.31
N MET A 536 25.26 -0.84 11.04
CA MET A 536 25.46 -1.55 12.32
C MET A 536 26.31 -2.81 12.13
N ARG A 537 26.04 -3.61 11.10
CA ARG A 537 26.85 -4.80 10.76
C ARG A 537 28.29 -4.44 10.41
N ALA A 538 28.51 -3.33 9.71
CA ALA A 538 29.84 -2.80 9.38
C ALA A 538 30.64 -2.39 10.65
N TYR A 539 30.02 -1.68 11.60
CA TYR A 539 30.66 -1.39 12.89
C TYR A 539 30.96 -2.65 13.70
N ALA A 540 30.00 -3.58 13.77
CA ALA A 540 30.19 -4.85 14.47
C ALA A 540 31.33 -5.68 13.86
N ARG A 541 31.49 -5.71 12.53
CA ARG A 541 32.63 -6.34 11.85
C ARG A 541 33.98 -5.77 12.27
N ARG A 542 34.05 -4.47 12.60
CA ARG A 542 35.24 -3.81 13.18
C ARG A 542 35.40 -4.03 14.68
N GLY A 543 34.47 -4.71 15.35
CA GLY A 543 34.41 -4.84 16.81
C GLY A 543 34.00 -3.55 17.52
N ASP A 544 33.44 -2.57 16.81
CA ASP A 544 33.06 -1.27 17.34
C ASP A 544 31.60 -1.26 17.82
N LEU A 545 31.36 -1.81 19.01
CA LEU A 545 30.03 -1.83 19.63
C LEU A 545 29.51 -0.42 19.99
N ALA A 546 30.42 0.55 20.18
CA ALA A 546 30.02 1.94 20.42
C ALA A 546 29.44 2.56 19.15
N GLY A 547 30.05 2.29 17.99
CA GLY A 547 29.53 2.64 16.67
C GLY A 547 28.14 2.03 16.41
N VAL A 548 27.93 0.75 16.76
CA VAL A 548 26.61 0.10 16.65
C VAL A 548 25.53 0.84 17.46
N ARG A 549 25.85 1.27 18.69
CA ARG A 549 24.93 2.05 19.54
C ARG A 549 24.70 3.45 18.98
N GLY A 550 25.75 4.10 18.48
CA GLY A 550 25.66 5.43 17.88
C GLY A 550 24.73 5.47 16.65
N GLU A 551 24.83 4.48 15.76
CA GLU A 551 23.94 4.37 14.61
C GLU A 551 22.48 4.13 15.02
N TRP A 552 22.26 3.30 16.04
CA TRP A 552 20.93 3.09 16.61
C TRP A 552 20.32 4.38 17.17
N GLU A 553 21.08 5.18 17.92
CA GLU A 553 20.62 6.46 18.46
C GLU A 553 20.32 7.49 17.36
N VAL A 554 21.08 7.50 16.26
CA VAL A 554 20.80 8.34 15.08
C VAL A 554 19.48 7.93 14.45
N TYR A 555 19.24 6.63 14.29
CA TYR A 555 17.98 6.11 13.77
C TYR A 555 16.79 6.46 14.68
N GLU A 556 16.90 6.26 16.00
CA GLU A 556 15.84 6.65 16.95
C GLU A 556 15.48 8.14 16.81
N ARG A 557 16.48 9.01 16.67
CA ARG A 557 16.22 10.44 16.41
C ARG A 557 15.52 10.68 15.07
N SER A 558 15.86 9.91 14.03
CA SER A 558 15.24 10.07 12.71
C SER A 558 13.76 9.68 12.70
N ILE A 559 13.39 8.56 13.32
CA ILE A 559 11.99 8.10 13.38
C ILE A 559 11.14 8.99 14.29
N HIS A 560 11.72 9.53 15.38
CA HIS A 560 11.01 10.49 16.23
C HIS A 560 10.82 11.86 15.57
N ALA A 561 11.67 12.21 14.59
CA ALA A 561 11.56 13.46 13.84
C ALA A 561 10.59 13.36 12.65
N ASP A 562 10.28 12.15 12.18
CA ASP A 562 9.37 11.91 11.06
C ASP A 562 7.89 12.01 11.52
N PRO A 563 7.12 13.01 11.03
CA PRO A 563 5.71 13.18 11.40
C PRO A 563 4.80 12.01 10.98
N TRP A 564 5.26 11.16 10.07
CA TRP A 564 4.51 10.02 9.54
C TRP A 564 4.91 8.68 10.19
N SER A 565 5.94 8.67 11.03
CA SER A 565 6.34 7.51 11.80
C SER A 565 5.53 7.41 13.09
N ASN A 566 5.21 6.19 13.52
CA ASN A 566 4.66 5.91 14.86
C ASN A 566 5.74 6.00 15.97
N GLY A 567 7.01 6.26 15.61
CA GLY A 567 8.13 6.36 16.52
C GLY A 567 8.65 5.02 17.06
N GLU A 568 8.17 3.89 16.53
CA GLU A 568 8.57 2.55 16.98
C GLU A 568 9.48 1.86 15.94
N PRO A 569 10.67 1.37 16.35
CA PRO A 569 11.52 0.56 15.49
C PRO A 569 10.88 -0.75 15.05
N SER A 570 11.16 -1.22 13.82
CA SER A 570 10.68 -2.54 13.42
C SER A 570 11.28 -3.68 14.27
N PRO A 571 10.52 -4.78 14.48
CA PRO A 571 11.03 -5.97 15.16
C PRO A 571 12.30 -6.54 14.52
N LYS A 572 12.45 -6.41 13.19
CA LYS A 572 13.59 -6.90 12.44
C LYS A 572 14.87 -6.12 12.80
N LEU A 573 14.81 -4.79 12.85
CA LEU A 573 15.97 -3.99 13.21
C LEU A 573 16.30 -4.13 14.70
N MET A 574 15.29 -4.28 15.57
CA MET A 574 15.49 -4.61 16.99
C MET A 574 16.22 -5.96 17.18
N ALA A 575 15.89 -6.97 16.37
CA ALA A 575 16.55 -8.27 16.40
C ALA A 575 18.04 -8.15 16.01
N ILE A 576 18.35 -7.42 14.93
CA ILE A 576 19.73 -7.14 14.50
C ILE A 576 20.51 -6.43 15.62
N ARG A 577 19.93 -5.40 16.25
CA ARG A 577 20.55 -4.70 17.38
C ARG A 577 20.89 -5.67 18.52
N ARG A 578 19.94 -6.52 18.89
CA ARG A 578 20.10 -7.49 19.99
C ARG A 578 21.21 -8.49 19.68
N GLU A 579 21.22 -9.03 18.45
CA GLU A 579 22.26 -9.95 17.97
C GLU A 579 23.64 -9.32 18.09
N LEU A 580 23.84 -8.13 17.49
CA LEU A 580 25.14 -7.47 17.41
C LEU A 580 25.69 -6.97 18.75
N LEU A 581 24.83 -6.65 19.72
CA LEU A 581 25.25 -6.17 21.05
C LEU A 581 25.33 -7.27 22.12
N SER A 582 24.99 -8.52 21.75
CA SER A 582 25.05 -9.68 22.66
C SER A 582 26.40 -10.42 22.64
N HIS A 583 27.28 -10.04 21.71
CA HIS A 583 28.67 -10.47 21.59
C HIS A 583 29.62 -9.35 22.02
#